data_AF-A0A2E7NKM2-F1
#
_entry.id   AF-A0A2E7NKM2-F1
#
_cell.length_a   1.000
_cell.length_b   1.000
_cell.length_c   1.000
_cell.angle_alpha   90.00
_cell.angle_beta   90.00
_cell.angle_gamma   90.00
#
_symmetry.space_group_name_H-M   'P 1'
#
loop_
_entity.id
_entity.type
_entity.pdbx_description
1 polymer ?
#
loop_
_entity_poly.entity_id
_entity_poly.type
_entity_poly.pdbx_seq_one_letter_code
_entity_poly.pdbx_strand_id
1 'polypeptide(L)'
;MSSFPTIPHSRRHFLAAGSLGLGSLATAWLSQQQQLKAAPARPELEPVHYDTLPKNPPGQPRAEAMISLWMQGGPSHIDLFDPKPAMAKWHMKAFPGKIKYDNAAQASSKVLHSQWKFRPRGECGTEISELLPHTASIADDICLIRSMRTGVNNHGQSILALQTGKVTKGRPSLGSWMAYGLGTEADDLPAFLAMIDPGQLPVEGVANWSNGWLPAIYQGTVIRPTEPRILNLQPPAHLAGSVQKSFLEYVRKLNQKHLAARPAQNDLAARIASYQLAARMQSSAREALDISGETKATQEMYGIHETATADYGTRCLIARRMVERGVRFAQVYTQNQFWDHHGGIVKSLPRACKKVDKPSAALVKDLKQRGLLDSTVVHWGGEMGRLPVIQNEKNIGRDHNTYGFSMWLAGGGFRGGLAYGNTDEFGHKAVENVVNHYDYHATLFHLFGLDAENLVYTRNTQDKTILDGQPGKIVHDLLDA
;
A
#
# COMPACT_ATOMS: atom_id res chain seq x y z
N MET A 1 34.52 -28.92 -79.60
CA MET A 1 35.21 -28.85 -78.31
C MET A 1 35.64 -27.40 -78.08
N SER A 2 34.92 -26.65 -77.26
CA SER A 2 35.39 -25.36 -76.74
C SER A 2 35.35 -25.45 -75.22
N SER A 3 36.54 -25.48 -74.62
CA SER A 3 36.75 -25.43 -73.18
C SER A 3 36.34 -24.05 -72.66
N PHE A 4 35.36 -23.98 -71.77
CA PHE A 4 35.09 -22.76 -71.01
C PHE A 4 36.18 -22.58 -69.94
N PRO A 5 36.77 -21.38 -69.78
CA PRO A 5 37.75 -21.12 -68.73
C PRO A 5 37.06 -21.07 -67.37
N THR A 6 37.56 -21.85 -66.42
CA THR A 6 37.18 -21.73 -65.00
C THR A 6 37.84 -20.49 -64.41
N ILE A 7 37.06 -19.45 -64.14
CA ILE A 7 37.55 -18.27 -63.42
C ILE A 7 37.66 -18.64 -61.93
N PRO A 8 38.84 -18.57 -61.30
CA PRO A 8 38.96 -18.82 -59.87
C PRO A 8 38.34 -17.65 -59.10
N HIS A 9 37.16 -17.85 -58.53
CA HIS A 9 36.57 -16.88 -57.61
C HIS A 9 37.38 -16.87 -56.32
N SER A 10 38.04 -15.74 -56.03
CA SER A 10 38.74 -15.57 -54.74
C SER A 10 37.73 -15.60 -53.59
N ARG A 11 38.17 -15.99 -52.38
CA ARG A 11 37.36 -15.88 -51.15
C ARG A 11 36.71 -14.51 -50.99
N ARG A 12 37.41 -13.45 -51.42
CA ARG A 12 36.93 -12.07 -51.40
C ARG A 12 35.76 -11.85 -52.37
N HIS A 13 35.75 -12.50 -53.54
CA HIS A 13 34.64 -12.45 -54.49
C HIS A 13 33.40 -13.20 -53.97
N PHE A 14 33.59 -14.37 -53.34
CA PHE A 14 32.49 -15.12 -52.70
C PHE A 14 31.84 -14.33 -51.56
N LEU A 15 32.66 -13.71 -50.70
CA LEU A 15 32.16 -12.87 -49.60
C LEU A 15 31.50 -11.59 -50.11
N ALA A 16 32.02 -10.96 -51.17
CA ALA A 16 31.41 -9.78 -51.79
C ALA A 16 30.04 -10.11 -52.42
N ALA A 17 29.93 -11.24 -53.13
CA ALA A 17 28.68 -11.69 -53.75
C ALA A 17 27.65 -12.19 -52.71
N GLY A 18 28.09 -12.76 -51.59
CA GLY A 18 27.23 -13.22 -50.49
C GLY A 18 26.84 -12.14 -49.47
N SER A 19 27.44 -10.95 -49.56
CA SER A 19 27.26 -9.85 -48.58
C SER A 19 25.81 -9.34 -48.50
N LEU A 20 25.08 -9.41 -49.61
CA LEU A 20 23.65 -9.04 -49.68
C LEU A 20 22.69 -10.11 -49.17
N GLY A 21 23.16 -11.31 -48.84
CA GLY A 21 22.33 -12.43 -48.38
C GLY A 21 22.44 -12.68 -46.88
N LEU A 22 23.66 -12.96 -46.37
CA LEU A 22 23.84 -13.33 -44.96
C LEU A 22 23.81 -12.13 -44.01
N GLY A 23 24.36 -10.99 -44.44
CA GLY A 23 24.35 -9.76 -43.64
C GLY A 23 22.93 -9.25 -43.44
N SER A 24 22.14 -9.19 -44.51
CA SER A 24 20.73 -8.78 -44.47
C SER A 24 19.85 -9.76 -43.69
N LEU A 25 20.08 -11.08 -43.81
CA LEU A 25 19.38 -12.08 -42.98
C LEU A 25 19.75 -11.96 -41.50
N ALA A 26 21.04 -11.76 -41.18
CA ALA A 26 21.50 -11.56 -39.81
C ALA A 26 20.97 -10.25 -39.22
N THR A 27 20.93 -9.15 -39.98
CA THR A 27 20.30 -7.90 -39.56
C THR A 27 18.80 -8.06 -39.39
N ALA A 28 18.10 -8.75 -40.30
CA ALA A 28 16.67 -9.02 -40.17
C ALA A 28 16.37 -9.90 -38.94
N TRP A 29 17.20 -10.91 -38.68
CA TRP A 29 17.11 -11.79 -37.53
C TRP A 29 17.42 -11.04 -36.22
N LEU A 30 18.49 -10.25 -36.17
CA LEU A 30 18.83 -9.38 -35.03
C LEU A 30 17.76 -8.31 -34.79
N SER A 31 17.22 -7.67 -35.83
CA SER A 31 16.12 -6.71 -35.69
C SER A 31 14.82 -7.36 -35.21
N GLN A 32 14.57 -8.63 -35.55
CA GLN A 32 13.46 -9.42 -35.01
C GLN A 32 13.73 -9.81 -33.54
N GLN A 33 14.96 -10.22 -33.21
CA GLN A 33 15.36 -10.61 -31.86
C GLN A 33 15.38 -9.40 -30.90
N GLN A 34 15.75 -8.22 -31.40
CA GLN A 34 15.77 -6.95 -30.66
C GLN A 34 14.44 -6.19 -30.70
N GLN A 35 13.38 -6.76 -31.30
CA GLN A 35 12.06 -6.11 -31.46
C GLN A 35 12.13 -4.69 -32.09
N LEU A 36 13.15 -4.41 -32.91
CA LEU A 36 13.40 -3.10 -33.53
C LEU A 36 12.41 -2.76 -34.65
N LYS A 37 11.55 -3.69 -35.06
CA LYS A 37 10.38 -3.36 -35.87
C LYS A 37 9.36 -2.71 -34.95
N ALA A 38 9.31 -1.38 -34.98
CA ALA A 38 8.13 -0.62 -34.64
C ALA A 38 7.00 -1.02 -35.60
N ALA A 39 6.40 -2.19 -35.38
CA ALA A 39 5.07 -2.45 -35.91
C ALA A 39 4.23 -1.30 -35.36
N PRO A 40 3.57 -0.48 -36.23
CA PRO A 40 2.65 0.52 -35.73
C PRO A 40 1.67 -0.22 -34.82
N ALA A 41 1.53 0.26 -33.57
CA ALA A 41 0.57 -0.32 -32.65
C ALA A 41 -0.75 -0.46 -33.40
N ARG A 42 -1.26 -1.68 -33.52
CA ARG A 42 -2.59 -1.89 -34.11
C ARG A 42 -3.52 -0.97 -33.32
N PRO A 43 -4.25 -0.05 -33.97
CA PRO A 43 -5.19 0.78 -33.24
C PRO A 43 -6.13 -0.16 -32.50
N GLU A 44 -6.29 0.03 -31.19
CA GLU A 44 -7.31 -0.68 -30.43
C GLU A 44 -8.66 -0.27 -31.02
N LEU A 45 -9.24 -1.18 -31.81
CA LEU A 45 -10.54 -0.97 -32.45
C LEU A 45 -11.68 -1.20 -31.47
N GLU A 46 -11.41 -1.84 -30.33
CA GLU A 46 -12.39 -2.08 -29.28
C GLU A 46 -12.38 -0.95 -28.25
N PRO A 47 -13.57 -0.47 -27.81
CA PRO A 47 -13.67 0.48 -26.70
C PRO A 47 -13.04 -0.10 -25.43
N VAL A 48 -12.17 0.67 -24.78
CA VAL A 48 -11.59 0.27 -23.50
C VAL A 48 -12.67 0.30 -22.42
N HIS A 49 -12.97 -0.86 -21.84
CA HIS A 49 -13.91 -0.98 -20.73
C HIS A 49 -13.15 -1.13 -19.41
N TYR A 50 -13.53 -0.33 -18.43
CA TYR A 50 -12.96 -0.37 -17.08
C TYR A 50 -13.96 -0.96 -16.10
N ASP A 51 -13.56 -2.04 -15.46
CA ASP A 51 -14.29 -2.71 -14.41
C ASP A 51 -13.35 -3.11 -13.25
N THR A 52 -13.93 -3.74 -12.23
CA THR A 52 -13.22 -4.32 -11.08
C THR A 52 -13.34 -5.84 -11.06
N LEU A 53 -13.64 -6.49 -12.19
CA LEU A 53 -13.67 -7.95 -12.25
C LEU A 53 -12.27 -8.50 -11.97
N PRO A 54 -12.15 -9.74 -11.45
CA PRO A 54 -10.85 -10.38 -11.23
C PRO A 54 -9.99 -10.34 -12.49
N LYS A 55 -8.72 -9.97 -12.34
CA LYS A 55 -7.75 -9.94 -13.44
C LYS A 55 -6.60 -10.88 -13.11
N ASN A 56 -6.13 -11.60 -14.13
CA ASN A 56 -4.96 -12.44 -14.00
C ASN A 56 -3.70 -11.57 -14.08
N PRO A 57 -2.89 -11.48 -13.00
CA PRO A 57 -1.62 -10.80 -13.07
C PRO A 57 -0.64 -11.54 -14.01
N PRO A 58 0.35 -10.85 -14.59
CA PRO A 58 1.33 -11.48 -15.49
C PRO A 58 2.27 -12.45 -14.76
N GLY A 59 2.57 -12.20 -13.49
CA GLY A 59 3.36 -13.07 -12.62
C GLY A 59 2.50 -14.01 -11.77
N GLN A 60 3.14 -14.90 -11.03
CA GLN A 60 2.45 -15.77 -10.06
C GLN A 60 2.28 -15.01 -8.73
N PRO A 61 1.04 -14.68 -8.32
CA PRO A 61 0.81 -13.98 -7.07
C PRO A 61 1.07 -14.90 -5.87
N ARG A 62 1.76 -14.38 -4.85
CA ARG A 62 1.85 -14.95 -3.50
C ARG A 62 0.80 -14.33 -2.56
N ALA A 63 0.43 -13.09 -2.81
CA ALA A 63 -0.59 -12.36 -2.07
C ALA A 63 -1.84 -12.14 -2.94
N GLU A 64 -3.00 -12.27 -2.31
CA GLU A 64 -4.29 -11.98 -2.89
C GLU A 64 -4.88 -10.68 -2.33
N ALA A 65 -4.71 -10.36 -1.05
CA ALA A 65 -5.28 -9.14 -0.49
C ALA A 65 -4.29 -8.35 0.38
N MET A 66 -4.58 -7.07 0.61
CA MET A 66 -3.83 -6.23 1.55
C MET A 66 -4.74 -5.51 2.53
N ILE A 67 -4.40 -5.58 3.82
CA ILE A 67 -4.95 -4.71 4.86
C ILE A 67 -3.85 -3.78 5.36
N SER A 68 -3.94 -2.50 5.02
CA SER A 68 -3.02 -1.45 5.46
C SER A 68 -3.55 -0.75 6.71
N LEU A 69 -2.94 -1.03 7.85
CA LEU A 69 -3.11 -0.30 9.11
C LEU A 69 -2.21 0.96 9.09
N TRP A 70 -2.80 2.11 8.76
CA TRP A 70 -2.07 3.35 8.48
C TRP A 70 -1.97 4.25 9.73
N MET A 71 -0.78 4.28 10.32
CA MET A 71 -0.47 4.97 11.57
C MET A 71 0.03 6.38 11.29
N GLN A 72 -0.85 7.19 10.72
CA GLN A 72 -0.51 8.53 10.28
C GLN A 72 0.06 9.37 11.42
N GLY A 73 1.18 10.02 11.11
CA GLY A 73 1.93 10.81 12.04
C GLY A 73 3.34 10.28 12.15
N GLY A 74 3.66 9.04 11.75
CA GLY A 74 5.03 8.54 11.85
C GLY A 74 5.37 8.08 13.27
N PRO A 75 5.04 6.81 13.59
CA PRO A 75 5.32 6.20 14.87
C PRO A 75 6.81 6.31 15.22
N SER A 76 7.12 6.55 16.50
CA SER A 76 8.51 6.63 16.93
C SER A 76 9.16 5.26 16.94
N HIS A 77 9.91 4.93 15.89
CA HIS A 77 10.59 3.63 15.75
C HIS A 77 11.58 3.37 16.88
N ILE A 78 12.29 4.40 17.34
CA ILE A 78 13.25 4.35 18.46
C ILE A 78 12.57 3.90 19.76
N ASP A 79 11.27 4.20 19.90
CA ASP A 79 10.51 3.96 21.12
C ASP A 79 9.66 2.68 21.04
N LEU A 80 9.58 2.05 19.87
CA LEU A 80 8.71 0.91 19.59
C LEU A 80 9.44 -0.34 19.10
N PHE A 81 10.35 -0.19 18.13
CA PHE A 81 10.87 -1.31 17.33
C PHE A 81 12.39 -1.33 17.17
N ASP A 82 13.08 -0.23 17.46
CA ASP A 82 14.50 -0.05 17.16
C ASP A 82 15.27 0.47 18.39
N PRO A 83 15.49 -0.39 19.40
CA PRO A 83 16.10 0.02 20.66
C PRO A 83 17.55 0.49 20.46
N LYS A 84 17.87 1.65 21.03
CA LYS A 84 19.23 2.23 21.04
C LYS A 84 19.76 2.39 22.47
N PRO A 85 20.10 1.30 23.19
CA PRO A 85 20.51 1.38 24.60
C PRO A 85 21.76 2.25 24.82
N ALA A 86 22.68 2.29 23.85
CA ALA A 86 23.86 3.15 23.90
C ALA A 86 23.51 4.66 23.93
N MET A 87 22.34 5.05 23.39
CA MET A 87 21.85 6.43 23.38
C MET A 87 21.55 6.95 24.81
N ALA A 88 21.41 6.07 25.82
CA ALA A 88 21.24 6.48 27.22
C ALA A 88 22.37 7.39 27.72
N LYS A 89 23.61 7.14 27.29
CA LYS A 89 24.79 7.95 27.66
C LYS A 89 24.73 9.39 27.11
N TRP A 90 23.90 9.60 26.09
CA TRP A 90 23.70 10.87 25.40
C TRP A 90 22.42 11.58 25.83
N HIS A 91 21.56 10.95 26.64
CA HIS A 91 20.30 11.54 27.08
C HIS A 91 20.51 12.95 27.65
N MET A 92 19.74 13.92 27.16
CA MET A 92 19.82 15.36 27.48
C MET A 92 21.13 16.06 27.12
N LYS A 93 22.07 15.40 26.44
CA LYS A 93 23.28 16.01 25.85
C LYS A 93 23.01 16.40 24.40
N ALA A 94 23.79 17.35 23.90
CA ALA A 94 23.75 17.74 22.49
C ALA A 94 24.06 16.54 21.58
N PHE A 95 23.28 16.37 20.53
CA PHE A 95 23.50 15.36 19.50
C PHE A 95 24.84 15.62 18.80
N PRO A 96 25.73 14.61 18.69
CA PRO A 96 27.09 14.80 18.21
C PRO A 96 27.22 14.97 16.68
N GLY A 97 26.10 15.05 15.95
CA GLY A 97 26.07 15.13 14.49
C GLY A 97 25.20 16.27 13.95
N LYS A 98 24.95 16.23 12.64
CA LYS A 98 24.06 17.18 11.95
C LYS A 98 22.64 16.61 11.88
N ILE A 99 21.67 17.40 12.31
CA ILE A 99 20.23 17.10 12.20
C ILE A 99 19.56 18.16 11.35
N LYS A 100 18.64 17.73 10.49
CA LYS A 100 17.71 18.61 9.79
C LYS A 100 16.39 18.58 10.55
N TYR A 101 15.92 19.75 10.99
CA TYR A 101 14.65 19.92 11.67
C TYR A 101 13.57 20.33 10.67
N ASP A 102 12.34 19.89 10.90
CA ASP A 102 11.17 20.48 10.24
C ASP A 102 10.82 21.81 10.93
N ASN A 103 10.79 21.80 12.28
CA ASN A 103 10.53 23.00 13.07
C ASN A 103 11.80 23.51 13.77
N ALA A 104 12.68 24.14 13.00
CA ALA A 104 13.95 24.69 13.50
C ALA A 104 13.78 25.74 14.61
N ALA A 105 12.65 26.45 14.67
CA ALA A 105 12.41 27.51 15.65
C ALA A 105 12.17 26.99 17.07
N GLN A 106 11.64 25.77 17.20
CA GLN A 106 11.39 25.14 18.51
C GLN A 106 12.46 24.12 18.88
N ALA A 107 13.16 23.58 17.87
CA ALA A 107 14.09 22.46 17.99
C ALA A 107 15.12 22.59 19.12
N SER A 108 15.34 21.46 19.81
CA SER A 108 16.50 21.25 20.66
C SER A 108 17.42 20.20 20.03
N SER A 109 18.73 20.40 20.14
CA SER A 109 19.71 19.38 19.74
C SER A 109 19.88 18.30 20.81
N LYS A 110 19.18 18.38 21.95
CA LYS A 110 19.33 17.41 23.03
C LYS A 110 18.76 16.07 22.65
N VAL A 111 19.56 15.02 22.82
CA VAL A 111 19.16 13.64 22.55
C VAL A 111 18.12 13.17 23.56
N LEU A 112 17.03 12.60 23.04
CA LEU A 112 15.98 11.94 23.80
C LEU A 112 16.15 10.42 23.70
N HIS A 113 16.86 9.84 24.66
CA HIS A 113 16.82 8.39 24.87
C HIS A 113 15.39 7.89 25.15
N SER A 114 15.05 6.71 24.61
CA SER A 114 13.79 6.02 24.85
C SER A 114 13.57 5.77 26.35
N GLN A 115 12.35 6.00 26.85
CA GLN A 115 12.03 5.83 28.28
C GLN A 115 11.41 4.46 28.58
N TRP A 116 11.18 3.66 27.54
CA TRP A 116 10.45 2.40 27.62
C TRP A 116 11.40 1.21 27.61
N LYS A 117 10.98 0.13 28.25
CA LYS A 117 11.74 -1.12 28.29
C LYS A 117 11.51 -1.91 27.02
N PHE A 118 12.56 -2.55 26.54
CA PHE A 118 12.53 -3.48 25.42
C PHE A 118 12.86 -4.88 25.93
N ARG A 119 12.27 -5.89 25.28
CA ARG A 119 12.58 -7.30 25.54
C ARG A 119 12.55 -8.05 24.22
N PRO A 120 13.45 -9.04 24.03
CA PRO A 120 13.31 -10.02 22.95
C PRO A 120 11.94 -10.69 23.01
N ARG A 121 11.28 -10.83 21.86
CA ARG A 121 9.94 -11.42 21.71
C ARG A 121 9.97 -12.57 20.73
N GLY A 122 9.05 -13.52 20.94
CA GLY A 122 8.96 -14.71 20.11
C GLY A 122 10.22 -15.58 20.16
N GLU A 123 10.29 -16.52 19.23
CA GLU A 123 11.48 -17.32 18.96
C GLU A 123 12.51 -16.53 18.14
N CYS A 124 12.06 -15.59 17.31
CA CYS A 124 12.92 -14.72 16.50
C CYS A 124 13.79 -13.76 17.33
N GLY A 125 13.44 -13.53 18.61
CA GLY A 125 14.19 -12.66 19.51
C GLY A 125 14.09 -11.17 19.17
N THR A 126 13.19 -10.77 18.28
CA THR A 126 13.01 -9.36 17.91
C THR A 126 12.66 -8.52 19.13
N GLU A 127 13.46 -7.49 19.40
CA GLU A 127 13.20 -6.59 20.53
C GLU A 127 12.05 -5.62 20.25
N ILE A 128 11.00 -5.69 21.07
CA ILE A 128 9.81 -4.84 20.97
C ILE A 128 9.54 -4.18 22.33
N SER A 129 9.17 -2.90 22.27
CA SER A 129 8.83 -2.05 23.42
C SER A 129 7.70 -2.65 24.28
N GLU A 130 7.75 -2.40 25.58
CA GLU A 130 6.69 -2.78 26.52
C GLU A 130 5.33 -2.12 26.22
N LEU A 131 5.31 -1.08 25.38
CA LEU A 131 4.09 -0.42 24.91
C LEU A 131 3.24 -1.26 23.96
N LEU A 132 3.81 -2.31 23.36
CA LEU A 132 3.15 -3.14 22.35
C LEU A 132 3.06 -4.62 22.79
N PRO A 133 2.42 -4.92 23.93
CA PRO A 133 2.37 -6.29 24.45
C PRO A 133 1.65 -7.27 23.53
N HIS A 134 0.68 -6.82 22.73
CA HIS A 134 -0.06 -7.68 21.81
C HIS A 134 0.70 -7.88 20.49
N THR A 135 1.31 -6.85 19.92
CA THR A 135 2.22 -7.00 18.77
C THR A 135 3.40 -7.90 19.13
N ALA A 136 3.92 -7.79 20.35
CA ALA A 136 4.95 -8.68 20.86
C ALA A 136 4.56 -10.17 20.85
N SER A 137 3.26 -10.49 20.93
CA SER A 137 2.76 -11.87 20.88
C SER A 137 2.62 -12.46 19.47
N ILE A 138 2.88 -11.66 18.44
CA ILE A 138 2.92 -12.07 17.03
C ILE A 138 4.29 -11.79 16.40
N ALA A 139 5.35 -11.65 17.22
CA ALA A 139 6.68 -11.27 16.75
C ALA A 139 7.23 -12.24 15.68
N ASP A 140 6.91 -13.53 15.79
CA ASP A 140 7.33 -14.56 14.83
C ASP A 140 6.52 -14.55 13.54
N ASP A 141 5.39 -13.85 13.50
CA ASP A 141 4.54 -13.71 12.31
C ASP A 141 4.84 -12.42 11.52
N ILE A 142 5.61 -11.49 12.09
CA ILE A 142 5.89 -10.19 11.47
C ILE A 142 7.28 -10.13 10.84
N CYS A 143 7.36 -9.53 9.65
CA CYS A 143 8.56 -9.01 9.03
C CYS A 143 8.72 -7.53 9.43
N LEU A 144 9.59 -7.24 10.38
CA LEU A 144 9.90 -5.88 10.82
C LEU A 144 11.01 -5.27 9.97
N ILE A 145 10.70 -4.24 9.19
CA ILE A 145 11.70 -3.45 8.45
C ILE A 145 12.11 -2.27 9.33
N ARG A 146 13.38 -2.18 9.73
CA ARG A 146 13.90 -1.06 10.54
C ARG A 146 14.57 0.04 9.72
N SER A 147 14.81 -0.20 8.45
CA SER A 147 15.67 0.61 7.59
C SER A 147 14.89 1.39 6.52
N MET A 148 13.61 1.71 6.77
CA MET A 148 12.80 2.48 5.82
C MET A 148 13.29 3.92 5.67
N ARG A 149 13.17 4.47 4.45
CA ARG A 149 13.37 5.90 4.17
C ARG A 149 12.46 6.41 3.04
N THR A 150 12.14 7.70 3.09
CA THR A 150 11.45 8.43 2.01
C THR A 150 12.28 9.61 1.51
N GLY A 151 13.05 10.25 2.39
CA GLY A 151 13.94 11.37 2.05
C GLY A 151 13.25 12.74 1.87
N VAL A 152 11.99 12.88 2.30
CA VAL A 152 11.21 14.13 2.27
C VAL A 152 10.76 14.54 3.66
N ASN A 153 11.01 15.77 4.08
CA ASN A 153 10.93 16.13 5.50
C ASN A 153 9.59 16.72 5.97
N ASN A 154 8.45 16.22 5.48
CA ASN A 154 7.13 16.62 5.99
C ASN A 154 6.09 15.51 5.82
N HIS A 155 4.96 15.63 6.51
CA HIS A 155 3.85 14.68 6.44
C HIS A 155 3.30 14.52 5.03
N GLY A 156 2.86 15.61 4.39
CA GLY A 156 2.15 15.54 3.11
C GLY A 156 2.95 14.80 2.03
N GLN A 157 4.21 15.16 1.83
CA GLN A 157 5.07 14.52 0.82
C GLN A 157 5.42 13.07 1.18
N SER A 158 5.64 12.77 2.46
CA SER A 158 5.94 11.40 2.90
C SER A 158 4.73 10.48 2.75
N ILE A 159 3.53 10.99 3.09
CA ILE A 159 2.26 10.30 2.86
C ILE A 159 2.10 10.01 1.37
N LEU A 160 2.27 11.01 0.51
CA LEU A 160 2.15 10.82 -0.94
C LEU A 160 3.19 9.83 -1.48
N ALA A 161 4.43 9.85 -0.96
CA ALA A 161 5.47 8.92 -1.37
C ALA A 161 5.06 7.46 -1.13
N LEU A 162 4.54 7.13 0.06
CA LEU A 162 4.12 5.78 0.39
C LEU A 162 2.74 5.39 -0.13
N GLN A 163 1.81 6.36 -0.24
CA GLN A 163 0.46 6.10 -0.76
C GLN A 163 0.40 6.09 -2.28
N THR A 164 1.25 6.85 -3.00
CA THR A 164 1.09 7.08 -4.45
C THR A 164 2.38 6.89 -5.26
N GLY A 165 3.46 6.47 -4.60
CA GLY A 165 4.78 6.25 -5.19
C GLY A 165 5.63 7.50 -5.35
N LYS A 166 5.07 8.71 -5.30
CA LYS A 166 5.82 9.98 -5.45
C LYS A 166 5.33 11.02 -4.47
N VAL A 167 6.15 12.03 -4.25
CA VAL A 167 5.87 13.17 -3.36
C VAL A 167 4.89 14.20 -3.94
N THR A 168 4.41 13.98 -5.16
CA THR A 168 3.55 14.90 -5.92
C THR A 168 2.08 14.51 -5.83
N LYS A 169 1.20 15.50 -5.66
CA LYS A 169 -0.25 15.33 -5.55
C LYS A 169 -0.92 14.88 -6.84
N GLY A 170 -2.15 14.37 -6.72
CA GLY A 170 -3.03 14.03 -7.86
C GLY A 170 -2.75 12.68 -8.52
N ARG A 171 -1.89 11.86 -7.92
CA ARG A 171 -1.57 10.51 -8.39
C ARG A 171 -2.55 9.49 -7.80
N PRO A 172 -2.81 8.37 -8.51
CA PRO A 172 -3.56 7.26 -7.96
C PRO A 172 -2.85 6.67 -6.74
N SER A 173 -3.64 6.28 -5.73
CA SER A 173 -3.10 5.61 -4.55
C SER A 173 -2.75 4.15 -4.82
N LEU A 174 -2.02 3.54 -3.89
CA LEU A 174 -1.60 2.14 -3.92
C LEU A 174 -2.81 1.23 -4.04
N GLY A 175 -3.87 1.47 -3.25
CA GLY A 175 -5.12 0.72 -3.34
C GLY A 175 -5.81 0.86 -4.71
N SER A 176 -5.75 2.03 -5.34
CA SER A 176 -6.27 2.23 -6.69
C SER A 176 -5.46 1.52 -7.76
N TRP A 177 -4.13 1.46 -7.62
CA TRP A 177 -3.28 0.66 -8.50
C TRP A 177 -3.54 -0.84 -8.36
N MET A 178 -3.71 -1.33 -7.12
CA MET A 178 -4.08 -2.73 -6.87
C MET A 178 -5.44 -3.07 -7.48
N ALA A 179 -6.44 -2.20 -7.30
CA ALA A 179 -7.76 -2.37 -7.93
C ALA A 179 -7.69 -2.33 -9.46
N TYR A 180 -6.85 -1.47 -10.03
CA TYR A 180 -6.64 -1.41 -11.48
C TYR A 180 -5.96 -2.67 -12.02
N GLY A 181 -4.91 -3.16 -11.36
CA GLY A 181 -4.15 -4.32 -11.81
C GLY A 181 -4.85 -5.65 -11.59
N LEU A 182 -5.67 -5.78 -10.54
CA LEU A 182 -6.18 -7.09 -10.09
C LEU A 182 -7.70 -7.17 -9.97
N GLY A 183 -8.40 -6.03 -9.95
CA GLY A 183 -9.82 -6.00 -9.61
C GLY A 183 -10.10 -6.51 -8.19
N THR A 184 -11.21 -7.21 -8.01
CA THR A 184 -11.67 -7.81 -6.76
C THR A 184 -12.26 -9.19 -7.02
N GLU A 185 -12.09 -10.13 -6.07
CA GLU A 185 -12.74 -11.45 -6.13
C GLU A 185 -14.21 -11.38 -5.68
N ALA A 186 -14.63 -10.26 -5.10
CA ALA A 186 -16.00 -10.01 -4.69
C ALA A 186 -16.89 -9.53 -5.86
N ASP A 187 -18.03 -10.18 -6.09
CA ASP A 187 -18.99 -9.80 -7.14
C ASP A 187 -19.72 -8.47 -6.84
N ASP A 188 -19.94 -8.20 -5.57
CA ASP A 188 -20.85 -7.16 -5.08
C ASP A 188 -20.25 -6.26 -4.00
N LEU A 189 -18.93 -6.31 -3.81
CA LEU A 189 -18.18 -5.40 -2.95
C LEU A 189 -17.10 -4.65 -3.77
N PRO A 190 -16.71 -3.44 -3.34
CA PRO A 190 -15.65 -2.69 -4.00
C PRO A 190 -14.28 -3.33 -3.80
N ALA A 191 -13.39 -3.14 -4.78
CA ALA A 191 -12.00 -3.62 -4.71
C ALA A 191 -11.16 -2.90 -3.65
N PHE A 192 -11.46 -1.63 -3.36
CA PHE A 192 -10.66 -0.80 -2.46
C PHE A 192 -11.54 -0.07 -1.43
N LEU A 193 -11.24 -0.30 -0.15
CA LEU A 193 -11.91 0.31 1.00
C LEU A 193 -10.99 1.24 1.80
N ALA A 194 -11.52 2.39 2.20
CA ALA A 194 -10.87 3.34 3.11
C ALA A 194 -11.71 3.52 4.38
N MET A 195 -11.23 3.02 5.51
CA MET A 195 -11.94 3.03 6.80
C MET A 195 -11.44 4.18 7.67
N ILE A 196 -12.19 5.27 7.66
CA ILE A 196 -11.82 6.53 8.33
C ILE A 196 -12.09 6.47 9.83
N ASP A 197 -11.30 7.22 10.59
CA ASP A 197 -11.46 7.41 12.04
C ASP A 197 -12.64 8.38 12.34
N PRO A 198 -13.38 8.20 13.46
CA PRO A 198 -14.48 9.09 13.83
C PRO A 198 -14.07 10.51 14.21
N GLY A 199 -12.80 10.73 14.58
CA GLY A 199 -12.32 12.05 14.98
C GLY A 199 -12.19 13.02 13.81
N GLN A 200 -11.19 12.77 12.95
CA GLN A 200 -10.87 13.63 11.81
C GLN A 200 -10.31 12.80 10.66
N LEU A 201 -10.55 13.24 9.43
CA LEU A 201 -9.89 12.68 8.26
C LEU A 201 -8.37 12.81 8.39
N PRO A 202 -7.61 11.82 7.89
CA PRO A 202 -6.14 11.90 7.90
C PRO A 202 -5.65 13.13 7.11
N VAL A 203 -4.44 13.62 7.40
CA VAL A 203 -3.69 14.55 6.52
C VAL A 203 -3.75 14.05 5.08
N GLU A 204 -3.88 14.97 4.12
CA GLU A 204 -4.16 14.73 2.70
C GLU A 204 -5.59 14.25 2.37
N GLY A 205 -6.40 13.91 3.38
CA GLY A 205 -7.82 13.57 3.22
C GLY A 205 -8.03 12.50 2.15
N VAL A 206 -8.93 12.79 1.20
CA VAL A 206 -9.30 11.89 0.09
C VAL A 206 -8.11 11.48 -0.77
N ALA A 207 -7.03 12.26 -0.82
CA ALA A 207 -5.86 11.92 -1.64
C ALA A 207 -5.17 10.63 -1.20
N ASN A 208 -5.35 10.17 0.05
CA ASN A 208 -4.81 8.88 0.49
C ASN A 208 -5.47 7.67 -0.20
N TRP A 209 -6.72 7.81 -0.67
CA TRP A 209 -7.48 6.75 -1.33
C TRP A 209 -8.04 7.18 -2.69
N SER A 210 -7.38 8.14 -3.34
CA SER A 210 -7.83 8.68 -4.61
C SER A 210 -7.45 7.80 -5.79
N ASN A 211 -8.36 7.65 -6.76
CA ASN A 211 -8.02 7.12 -8.08
C ASN A 211 -7.08 8.04 -8.89
N GLY A 212 -6.88 9.29 -8.45
CA GLY A 212 -6.09 10.27 -9.18
C GLY A 212 -6.60 10.41 -10.61
N TRP A 213 -5.76 10.03 -11.58
CA TRP A 213 -6.10 10.04 -12.99
C TRP A 213 -6.52 8.67 -13.57
N LEU A 214 -6.52 7.60 -12.75
CA LEU A 214 -7.14 6.34 -13.15
C LEU A 214 -8.67 6.54 -13.26
N PRO A 215 -9.39 5.65 -13.96
CA PRO A 215 -10.85 5.70 -14.01
C PRO A 215 -11.51 5.67 -12.63
N ALA A 216 -12.64 6.37 -12.49
CA ALA A 216 -13.31 6.58 -11.20
C ALA A 216 -13.76 5.31 -10.48
N ILE A 217 -13.88 4.17 -11.18
CA ILE A 217 -14.24 2.89 -10.56
C ILE A 217 -13.16 2.37 -9.60
N TYR A 218 -11.91 2.82 -9.74
CA TYR A 218 -10.78 2.45 -8.88
C TYR A 218 -10.61 3.36 -7.66
N GLN A 219 -11.54 4.28 -7.42
CA GLN A 219 -11.55 5.17 -6.25
C GLN A 219 -11.85 4.35 -4.99
N GLY A 220 -11.10 4.61 -3.91
CA GLY A 220 -11.37 3.98 -2.62
C GLY A 220 -12.76 4.35 -2.10
N THR A 221 -13.53 3.33 -1.72
CA THR A 221 -14.87 3.49 -1.12
C THR A 221 -14.73 3.71 0.38
N VAL A 222 -15.27 4.82 0.87
CA VAL A 222 -15.17 5.19 2.29
C VAL A 222 -16.15 4.37 3.14
N ILE A 223 -15.61 3.71 4.16
CA ILE A 223 -16.39 3.09 5.23
C ILE A 223 -16.33 3.99 6.46
N ARG A 224 -17.49 4.47 6.90
CA ARG A 224 -17.58 5.30 8.10
C ARG A 224 -17.50 4.45 9.38
N PRO A 225 -17.06 5.06 10.50
CA PRO A 225 -16.95 4.35 11.78
C PRO A 225 -18.30 4.05 12.42
N THR A 226 -19.35 4.78 12.04
CA THR A 226 -20.71 4.65 12.57
C THR A 226 -21.74 4.42 11.46
N GLU A 227 -22.87 3.83 11.83
CA GLU A 227 -23.97 3.57 10.90
C GLU A 227 -24.65 4.85 10.39
N PRO A 228 -25.21 4.86 9.16
CA PRO A 228 -25.11 3.79 8.15
C PRO A 228 -23.72 3.79 7.49
N ARG A 229 -22.84 2.81 7.68
CA ARG A 229 -21.40 2.94 7.35
C ARG A 229 -21.09 3.36 5.90
N ILE A 230 -21.97 3.01 4.97
CA ILE A 230 -22.00 3.53 3.60
C ILE A 230 -23.30 4.33 3.42
N LEU A 231 -23.20 5.58 2.94
CA LEU A 231 -24.37 6.43 2.72
C LEU A 231 -25.21 5.95 1.54
N ASN A 232 -26.52 6.22 1.60
CA ASN A 232 -27.47 6.06 0.49
C ASN A 232 -27.55 4.64 -0.09
N LEU A 233 -27.12 3.64 0.69
CA LEU A 233 -27.13 2.26 0.26
C LEU A 233 -28.53 1.63 0.39
N GLN A 234 -29.31 2.06 1.37
CA GLN A 234 -30.66 1.56 1.61
C GLN A 234 -31.70 2.46 0.93
N PRO A 235 -32.58 1.91 0.07
CA PRO A 235 -33.69 2.69 -0.45
C PRO A 235 -34.70 3.01 0.67
N PRO A 236 -35.44 4.13 0.58
CA PRO A 236 -36.57 4.40 1.47
C PRO A 236 -37.55 3.22 1.48
N ALA A 237 -38.19 2.94 2.62
CA ALA A 237 -39.05 1.76 2.79
C ALA A 237 -40.16 1.66 1.72
N HIS A 238 -40.76 2.78 1.32
CA HIS A 238 -41.80 2.84 0.30
C HIS A 238 -41.30 2.62 -1.14
N LEU A 239 -39.98 2.65 -1.37
CA LEU A 239 -39.35 2.37 -2.67
C LEU A 239 -38.64 1.02 -2.70
N ALA A 240 -38.47 0.34 -1.55
CA ALA A 240 -37.75 -0.92 -1.48
C ALA A 240 -38.40 -2.05 -2.30
N GLY A 241 -37.59 -3.04 -2.71
CA GLY A 241 -38.08 -4.21 -3.45
C GLY A 241 -38.26 -3.96 -4.96
N SER A 242 -39.43 -4.30 -5.49
CA SER A 242 -39.70 -4.29 -6.94
C SER A 242 -39.65 -2.88 -7.55
N VAL A 243 -40.06 -1.86 -6.79
CA VAL A 243 -40.04 -0.45 -7.23
C VAL A 243 -38.59 0.01 -7.46
N GLN A 244 -37.72 -0.15 -6.47
CA GLN A 244 -36.28 0.14 -6.60
C GLN A 244 -35.65 -0.64 -7.76
N LYS A 245 -35.94 -1.94 -7.88
CA LYS A 245 -35.38 -2.78 -8.95
C LYS A 245 -35.78 -2.25 -10.34
N SER A 246 -37.06 -1.92 -10.53
CA SER A 246 -37.58 -1.40 -11.79
C SER A 246 -36.99 -0.02 -12.13
N PHE A 247 -36.85 0.83 -11.12
CA PHE A 247 -36.20 2.14 -11.26
C PHE A 247 -34.73 2.00 -11.69
N LEU A 248 -33.95 1.14 -11.00
CA LEU A 248 -32.55 0.90 -11.32
C LEU A 248 -32.36 0.25 -12.71
N GLU A 249 -33.27 -0.64 -13.12
CA GLU A 249 -33.27 -1.22 -14.47
C GLU A 249 -33.54 -0.15 -15.54
N TYR A 250 -34.46 0.78 -15.29
CA TYR A 250 -34.72 1.90 -16.20
C TYR A 250 -33.52 2.84 -16.31
N VAL A 251 -32.91 3.22 -15.17
CA VAL A 251 -31.68 4.01 -15.13
C VAL A 251 -30.55 3.30 -15.90
N ARG A 252 -30.42 1.97 -15.75
CA ARG A 252 -29.44 1.18 -16.51
C ARG A 252 -29.65 1.30 -18.02
N LYS A 253 -30.89 1.18 -18.50
CA LYS A 253 -31.22 1.35 -19.93
C LYS A 253 -30.87 2.74 -20.45
N LEU A 254 -31.17 3.79 -19.68
CA LEU A 254 -30.81 5.17 -20.04
C LEU A 254 -29.29 5.35 -20.11
N ASN A 255 -28.56 4.83 -19.13
CA ASN A 255 -27.10 4.88 -19.09
C ASN A 255 -26.46 4.13 -20.27
N GLN A 256 -26.98 2.94 -20.62
CA GLN A 256 -26.53 2.19 -21.79
C GLN A 256 -26.76 2.97 -23.09
N LYS A 257 -27.93 3.59 -23.27
CA LYS A 257 -28.20 4.45 -24.44
C LYS A 257 -27.27 5.65 -24.50
N HIS A 258 -26.98 6.27 -23.35
CA HIS A 258 -26.08 7.43 -23.26
C HIS A 258 -24.63 7.05 -23.60
N LEU A 259 -24.18 5.89 -23.13
CA LEU A 259 -22.86 5.32 -23.40
C LEU A 259 -22.69 4.91 -24.87
N ALA A 260 -23.70 4.28 -25.47
CA ALA A 260 -23.67 3.88 -26.88
C ALA A 260 -23.45 5.07 -27.84
N ALA A 261 -23.94 6.26 -27.48
CA ALA A 261 -23.70 7.49 -28.23
C ALA A 261 -22.31 8.11 -28.00
N ARG A 262 -21.53 7.60 -27.04
CA ARG A 262 -20.23 8.15 -26.58
C ARG A 262 -19.22 7.04 -26.26
N PRO A 263 -18.92 6.13 -27.21
CA PRO A 263 -18.08 4.96 -26.92
C PRO A 263 -16.66 5.30 -26.48
N ALA A 264 -16.14 6.48 -26.84
CA ALA A 264 -14.81 6.95 -26.44
C ALA A 264 -14.77 7.63 -25.05
N GLN A 265 -15.91 7.80 -24.36
CA GLN A 265 -15.99 8.47 -23.05
C GLN A 265 -15.82 7.45 -21.91
N ASN A 266 -14.58 7.05 -21.67
CA ASN A 266 -14.23 6.05 -20.65
C ASN A 266 -14.64 6.46 -19.22
N ASP A 267 -14.56 7.75 -18.90
CA ASP A 267 -15.00 8.28 -17.60
C ASP A 267 -16.51 8.07 -17.37
N LEU A 268 -17.31 8.17 -18.42
CA LEU A 268 -18.75 7.88 -18.34
C LEU A 268 -18.99 6.41 -18.04
N ALA A 269 -18.29 5.50 -18.74
CA ALA A 269 -18.39 4.06 -18.51
C ALA A 269 -18.02 3.69 -17.07
N ALA A 270 -16.90 4.22 -16.56
CA ALA A 270 -16.45 3.96 -15.19
C ALA A 270 -17.45 4.48 -14.12
N ARG A 271 -18.04 5.66 -14.34
CA ARG A 271 -19.10 6.19 -13.45
C ARG A 271 -20.34 5.30 -13.45
N ILE A 272 -20.79 4.85 -14.62
CA ILE A 272 -21.93 3.93 -14.74
C ILE A 272 -21.64 2.64 -13.96
N ALA A 273 -20.45 2.06 -14.14
CA ALA A 273 -20.04 0.83 -13.45
C ALA A 273 -20.00 1.01 -11.92
N SER A 274 -19.50 2.15 -11.43
CA SER A 274 -19.51 2.48 -9.99
C SER A 274 -20.93 2.54 -9.40
N TYR A 275 -21.89 3.16 -10.08
CA TYR A 275 -23.29 3.18 -9.62
C TYR A 275 -23.95 1.79 -9.67
N GLN A 276 -23.59 0.97 -10.65
CA GLN A 276 -24.07 -0.40 -10.73
C GLN A 276 -23.51 -1.27 -9.59
N LEU A 277 -22.24 -1.07 -9.22
CA LEU A 277 -21.66 -1.70 -8.04
C LEU A 277 -22.41 -1.27 -6.77
N ALA A 278 -22.66 0.02 -6.57
CA ALA A 278 -23.45 0.52 -5.43
C ALA A 278 -24.85 -0.11 -5.36
N ALA A 279 -25.49 -0.36 -6.51
CA ALA A 279 -26.76 -1.07 -6.58
C ALA A 279 -26.64 -2.56 -6.18
N ARG A 280 -25.55 -3.25 -6.51
CA ARG A 280 -25.31 -4.64 -6.07
C ARG A 280 -24.99 -4.71 -4.57
N MET A 281 -24.26 -3.73 -4.06
CA MET A 281 -23.88 -3.62 -2.65
C MET A 281 -25.08 -3.50 -1.69
N GLN A 282 -26.28 -3.14 -2.16
CA GLN A 282 -27.42 -2.79 -1.29
C GLN A 282 -27.78 -3.88 -0.28
N SER A 283 -27.64 -5.16 -0.65
CA SER A 283 -27.82 -6.29 0.24
C SER A 283 -26.50 -6.75 0.87
N SER A 284 -25.46 -6.95 0.06
CA SER A 284 -24.22 -7.62 0.49
C SER A 284 -23.40 -6.79 1.46
N ALA A 285 -23.28 -5.48 1.24
CA ALA A 285 -22.46 -4.64 2.09
C ALA A 285 -23.05 -4.50 3.50
N ARG A 286 -24.37 -4.62 3.67
CA ARG A 286 -24.97 -4.64 5.01
C ARG A 286 -24.50 -5.86 5.81
N GLU A 287 -24.59 -7.05 5.24
CA GLU A 287 -24.15 -8.28 5.88
C GLU A 287 -22.63 -8.29 6.11
N ALA A 288 -21.87 -7.80 5.14
CA ALA A 288 -20.42 -7.76 5.20
C ALA A 288 -19.93 -6.82 6.33
N LEU A 289 -20.61 -5.69 6.56
CA LEU A 289 -20.29 -4.71 7.59
C LEU A 289 -20.90 -5.01 8.97
N ASP A 290 -21.85 -5.93 9.05
CA ASP A 290 -22.45 -6.37 10.32
C ASP A 290 -21.50 -7.33 11.07
N ILE A 291 -21.05 -6.89 12.24
CA ILE A 291 -20.15 -7.65 13.11
C ILE A 291 -20.89 -8.32 14.28
N SER A 292 -22.21 -8.15 14.39
CA SER A 292 -23.00 -8.71 15.50
C SER A 292 -22.99 -10.25 15.54
N GLY A 293 -22.80 -10.88 14.37
CA GLY A 293 -22.64 -12.33 14.25
C GLY A 293 -21.26 -12.87 14.62
N GLU A 294 -20.27 -12.03 14.92
CA GLU A 294 -18.93 -12.47 15.33
C GLU A 294 -18.96 -13.06 16.75
N THR A 295 -18.19 -14.13 16.98
CA THR A 295 -18.17 -14.80 18.28
C THR A 295 -17.68 -13.86 19.38
N LYS A 296 -18.15 -14.08 20.63
CA LYS A 296 -17.68 -13.30 21.79
C LYS A 296 -16.16 -13.30 21.92
N ALA A 297 -15.52 -14.46 21.70
CA ALA A 297 -14.07 -14.58 21.71
C ALA A 297 -13.39 -13.69 20.65
N THR A 298 -13.95 -13.61 19.43
CA THR A 298 -13.43 -12.72 18.38
C THR A 298 -13.60 -11.26 18.79
N GLN A 299 -14.79 -10.88 19.27
CA GLN A 299 -15.05 -9.51 19.71
C GLN A 299 -14.11 -9.07 20.86
N GLU A 300 -13.89 -9.95 21.83
CA GLU A 300 -12.97 -9.73 22.95
C GLU A 300 -11.50 -9.67 22.49
N MET A 301 -11.10 -10.51 21.55
CA MET A 301 -9.75 -10.52 20.98
C MET A 301 -9.41 -9.18 20.30
N TYR A 302 -10.33 -8.63 19.51
CA TYR A 302 -10.18 -7.29 18.92
C TYR A 302 -10.38 -6.15 19.92
N GLY A 303 -10.92 -6.43 21.12
CA GLY A 303 -11.17 -5.42 22.15
C GLY A 303 -12.31 -4.47 21.79
N ILE A 304 -13.30 -4.89 20.99
CA ILE A 304 -14.34 -3.97 20.50
C ILE A 304 -15.25 -3.41 21.62
N HIS A 305 -15.19 -4.01 22.81
CA HIS A 305 -15.93 -3.62 24.01
C HIS A 305 -15.14 -2.72 24.96
N GLU A 306 -13.86 -2.45 24.67
CA GLU A 306 -13.03 -1.55 25.48
C GLU A 306 -13.03 -0.14 24.88
N THR A 307 -13.27 0.89 25.69
CA THR A 307 -13.37 2.28 25.20
C THR A 307 -12.18 2.75 24.36
N ALA A 308 -10.96 2.28 24.68
CA ALA A 308 -9.74 2.71 23.99
C ALA A 308 -9.59 2.10 22.58
N THR A 309 -10.12 0.90 22.36
CA THR A 309 -9.92 0.10 21.14
C THR A 309 -11.22 -0.12 20.37
N ALA A 310 -12.39 0.15 20.95
CA ALA A 310 -13.72 -0.15 20.39
C ALA A 310 -13.83 0.18 18.89
N ASP A 311 -13.65 1.45 18.53
CA ASP A 311 -13.73 1.91 17.14
C ASP A 311 -12.67 1.26 16.23
N TYR A 312 -11.41 1.31 16.65
CA TYR A 312 -10.30 0.81 15.82
C TYR A 312 -10.37 -0.70 15.62
N GLY A 313 -10.73 -1.43 16.68
CA GLY A 313 -11.01 -2.86 16.71
C GLY A 313 -12.17 -3.25 15.81
N THR A 314 -13.30 -2.52 15.86
CA THR A 314 -14.41 -2.73 14.94
C THR A 314 -13.98 -2.55 13.49
N ARG A 315 -13.18 -1.53 13.17
CA ARG A 315 -12.71 -1.30 11.78
C ARG A 315 -11.71 -2.37 11.32
N CYS A 316 -10.82 -2.85 12.19
CA CYS A 316 -9.94 -3.98 11.87
C CYS A 316 -10.75 -5.27 11.61
N LEU A 317 -11.76 -5.55 12.43
CA LEU A 317 -12.64 -6.70 12.27
C LEU A 317 -13.45 -6.64 10.97
N ILE A 318 -13.96 -5.45 10.62
CA ILE A 318 -14.59 -5.21 9.33
C ILE A 318 -13.59 -5.45 8.18
N ALA A 319 -12.36 -4.95 8.28
CA ALA A 319 -11.34 -5.16 7.24
C ALA A 319 -11.06 -6.65 7.00
N ARG A 320 -10.94 -7.46 8.07
CA ARG A 320 -10.84 -8.93 7.93
C ARG A 320 -12.03 -9.50 7.18
N ARG A 321 -13.26 -9.15 7.57
CA ARG A 321 -14.49 -9.65 6.93
C ARG A 321 -14.59 -9.28 5.45
N MET A 322 -14.05 -8.13 5.06
CA MET A 322 -14.01 -7.69 3.67
C MET A 322 -13.04 -8.52 2.85
N VAL A 323 -11.83 -8.75 3.36
CA VAL A 323 -10.82 -9.59 2.69
C VAL A 323 -11.31 -11.04 2.59
N GLU A 324 -11.93 -11.58 3.63
CA GLU A 324 -12.57 -12.90 3.62
C GLU A 324 -13.66 -13.03 2.54
N ARG A 325 -14.26 -11.91 2.10
CA ARG A 325 -15.26 -11.85 1.03
C ARG A 325 -14.66 -11.49 -0.33
N GLY A 326 -13.33 -11.46 -0.46
CA GLY A 326 -12.65 -11.21 -1.73
C GLY A 326 -12.32 -9.76 -2.04
N VAL A 327 -12.49 -8.82 -1.08
CA VAL A 327 -12.04 -7.43 -1.27
C VAL A 327 -10.52 -7.37 -1.32
N ARG A 328 -9.98 -6.75 -2.38
CA ARG A 328 -8.55 -6.71 -2.68
C ARG A 328 -7.73 -5.87 -1.71
N PHE A 329 -8.21 -4.68 -1.36
CA PHE A 329 -7.45 -3.72 -0.57
C PHE A 329 -8.34 -3.03 0.46
N ALA A 330 -7.93 -3.08 1.73
CA ALA A 330 -8.57 -2.34 2.81
C ALA A 330 -7.53 -1.49 3.53
N GLN A 331 -7.89 -0.26 3.88
CA GLN A 331 -7.02 0.64 4.63
C GLN A 331 -7.73 1.15 5.87
N VAL A 332 -7.10 1.01 7.02
CA VAL A 332 -7.64 1.44 8.32
C VAL A 332 -6.81 2.59 8.84
N TYR A 333 -7.44 3.75 9.01
CA TYR A 333 -6.77 4.98 9.41
C TYR A 333 -6.90 5.24 10.91
N THR A 334 -5.86 5.80 11.53
CA THR A 334 -6.05 6.52 12.79
C THR A 334 -6.56 7.94 12.53
N GLN A 335 -6.98 8.62 13.59
CA GLN A 335 -7.26 10.06 13.55
C GLN A 335 -6.08 10.83 12.93
N ASN A 336 -6.40 11.97 12.31
CA ASN A 336 -5.42 12.94 11.83
C ASN A 336 -4.25 13.13 12.80
N GLN A 337 -3.02 12.91 12.31
CA GLN A 337 -1.77 13.12 13.06
C GLN A 337 -1.76 12.46 14.45
N PHE A 338 -2.45 11.34 14.63
CA PHE A 338 -2.58 10.68 15.93
C PHE A 338 -1.24 10.18 16.48
N TRP A 339 -0.29 9.87 15.60
CA TRP A 339 1.09 9.46 15.94
C TRP A 339 2.08 10.63 15.93
N ASP A 340 1.61 11.86 15.73
CA ASP A 340 2.45 13.04 15.57
C ASP A 340 2.95 13.62 16.90
N HIS A 341 3.82 12.88 17.57
CA HIS A 341 4.25 13.16 18.93
C HIS A 341 5.39 14.20 19.02
N HIS A 342 5.15 15.40 18.49
CA HIS A 342 6.03 16.56 18.65
C HIS A 342 6.17 17.02 20.11
N GLY A 343 5.21 16.68 20.96
CA GLY A 343 5.25 16.92 22.40
C GLY A 343 4.42 15.92 23.21
N GLY A 344 4.66 15.88 24.52
CA GLY A 344 3.94 15.05 25.48
C GLY A 344 4.09 13.55 25.26
N ILE A 345 5.20 13.10 24.65
CA ILE A 345 5.37 11.72 24.14
C ILE A 345 5.15 10.65 25.22
N VAL A 346 5.53 10.93 26.47
CA VAL A 346 5.35 10.03 27.62
C VAL A 346 3.87 9.71 27.88
N LYS A 347 2.94 10.59 27.51
CA LYS A 347 1.49 10.36 27.63
C LYS A 347 0.85 9.98 26.30
N SER A 348 1.23 10.64 25.20
CA SER A 348 0.58 10.47 23.90
C SER A 348 0.94 9.14 23.24
N LEU A 349 2.20 8.70 23.29
CA LEU A 349 2.62 7.43 22.68
C LEU A 349 1.96 6.20 23.33
N PRO A 350 1.92 6.05 24.67
CA PRO A 350 1.18 4.94 25.29
C PRO A 350 -0.31 4.94 24.96
N ARG A 351 -0.94 6.13 24.88
CA ARG A 351 -2.34 6.27 24.46
C ARG A 351 -2.54 5.78 23.02
N ALA A 352 -1.63 6.12 22.12
CA ALA A 352 -1.69 5.69 20.73
C ALA A 352 -1.51 4.16 20.61
N CYS A 353 -0.53 3.60 21.31
CA CYS A 353 -0.29 2.17 21.37
C CYS A 353 -1.50 1.41 21.92
N LYS A 354 -2.08 1.87 23.04
CA LYS A 354 -3.28 1.26 23.64
C LYS A 354 -4.47 1.20 22.66
N LYS A 355 -4.62 2.18 21.77
CA LYS A 355 -5.70 2.22 20.76
C LYS A 355 -5.54 1.15 19.67
N VAL A 356 -4.31 0.89 19.22
CA VAL A 356 -4.08 0.07 18.01
C VAL A 356 -3.49 -1.31 18.26
N ASP A 357 -2.71 -1.50 19.33
CA ASP A 357 -1.86 -2.68 19.52
C ASP A 357 -2.68 -3.97 19.58
N LYS A 358 -3.69 -4.01 20.46
CA LYS A 358 -4.59 -5.16 20.62
C LYS A 358 -5.35 -5.48 19.31
N PRO A 359 -6.09 -4.53 18.69
CA PRO A 359 -6.72 -4.77 17.38
C PRO A 359 -5.80 -5.22 16.25
N SER A 360 -4.59 -4.65 16.15
CA SER A 360 -3.65 -4.97 15.06
C SER A 360 -3.13 -6.39 15.19
N ALA A 361 -2.78 -6.81 16.42
CA ALA A 361 -2.37 -8.18 16.67
C ALA A 361 -3.53 -9.18 16.55
N ALA A 362 -4.73 -8.79 16.96
CA ALA A 362 -5.95 -9.59 16.77
C ALA A 362 -6.21 -9.88 15.29
N LEU A 363 -6.04 -8.88 14.43
CA LEU A 363 -6.21 -9.04 12.98
C LEU A 363 -5.29 -10.12 12.40
N VAL A 364 -3.99 -10.07 12.72
CA VAL A 364 -3.01 -11.06 12.24
C VAL A 364 -3.37 -12.46 12.75
N LYS A 365 -3.72 -12.59 14.03
CA LYS A 365 -4.11 -13.88 14.63
C LYS A 365 -5.39 -14.44 14.02
N ASP A 366 -6.39 -13.61 13.80
CA ASP A 366 -7.69 -14.02 13.24
C ASP A 366 -7.53 -14.44 11.77
N LEU A 367 -6.75 -13.70 10.97
CA LEU A 367 -6.39 -14.12 9.61
C LEU A 367 -5.64 -15.46 9.61
N LYS A 368 -4.69 -15.66 10.52
CA LYS A 368 -3.96 -16.93 10.65
C LYS A 368 -4.87 -18.08 11.03
N GLN A 369 -5.76 -17.89 12.00
CA GLN A 369 -6.75 -18.89 12.42
C GLN A 369 -7.70 -19.31 11.30
N ARG A 370 -7.96 -18.42 10.34
CA ARG A 370 -8.82 -18.66 9.17
C ARG A 370 -8.06 -19.19 7.95
N GLY A 371 -6.73 -19.36 8.03
CA GLY A 371 -5.90 -19.74 6.89
C GLY A 371 -5.80 -18.64 5.82
N LEU A 372 -6.06 -17.39 6.17
CA LEU A 372 -6.04 -16.24 5.25
C LEU A 372 -4.74 -15.43 5.34
N LEU A 373 -3.92 -15.63 6.37
CA LEU A 373 -2.68 -14.85 6.54
C LEU A 373 -1.69 -15.12 5.40
N ASP A 374 -1.60 -16.35 4.91
CA ASP A 374 -0.66 -16.71 3.84
C ASP A 374 -0.95 -15.97 2.52
N SER A 375 -2.22 -15.65 2.24
CA SER A 375 -2.65 -14.89 1.06
C SER A 375 -2.95 -13.41 1.33
N THR A 376 -2.81 -12.92 2.57
CA THR A 376 -3.13 -11.54 2.94
C THR A 376 -1.91 -10.82 3.52
N VAL A 377 -1.48 -9.75 2.87
CA VAL A 377 -0.49 -8.83 3.43
C VAL A 377 -1.17 -7.92 4.46
N VAL A 378 -0.73 -7.97 5.71
CA VAL A 378 -1.08 -6.98 6.73
C VAL A 378 0.09 -6.01 6.88
N HIS A 379 -0.12 -4.73 6.59
CA HIS A 379 0.85 -3.66 6.81
C HIS A 379 0.49 -2.87 8.06
N TRP A 380 1.50 -2.55 8.87
CA TRP A 380 1.41 -1.57 9.95
C TRP A 380 2.57 -0.60 9.83
N GLY A 381 2.24 0.69 9.81
CA GLY A 381 3.26 1.72 9.70
C GLY A 381 2.67 3.07 9.37
N GLY A 382 3.53 4.07 9.40
CA GLY A 382 3.22 5.43 8.97
C GLY A 382 4.19 5.89 7.89
N GLU A 383 4.10 7.17 7.58
CA GLU A 383 4.83 7.80 6.49
C GLU A 383 6.32 8.06 6.79
N MET A 384 6.70 8.02 8.06
CA MET A 384 8.02 8.41 8.56
C MET A 384 8.27 7.87 9.98
N GLY A 385 9.41 8.20 10.56
CA GLY A 385 9.74 7.97 11.97
C GLY A 385 9.98 9.27 12.71
N ARG A 386 10.74 9.18 13.82
CA ARG A 386 11.01 10.31 14.71
C ARG A 386 12.50 10.56 14.94
N LEU A 387 12.87 11.82 15.10
CA LEU A 387 14.25 12.20 15.36
C LEU A 387 14.71 11.73 16.74
N PRO A 388 16.02 11.48 16.91
CA PRO A 388 16.58 11.07 18.20
C PRO A 388 16.65 12.23 19.21
N VAL A 389 16.19 13.43 18.85
CA VAL A 389 16.30 14.65 19.67
C VAL A 389 14.95 15.21 20.06
N ILE A 390 14.96 16.04 21.10
CA ILE A 390 13.80 16.74 21.62
C ILE A 390 13.41 17.86 20.66
N GLN A 391 12.15 17.91 20.27
CA GLN A 391 11.66 19.07 19.54
C GLN A 391 11.42 20.27 20.44
N ASN A 392 10.81 20.07 21.61
CA ASN A 392 10.46 21.16 22.52
C ASN A 392 10.72 20.74 23.97
N GLU A 393 11.64 21.42 24.65
CA GLU A 393 12.02 21.07 26.02
C GLU A 393 10.93 21.35 27.06
N LYS A 394 9.99 22.26 26.78
CA LYS A 394 8.85 22.55 27.67
C LYS A 394 7.77 21.46 27.59
N ASN A 395 7.68 20.78 26.45
CA ASN A 395 6.72 19.72 26.21
C ASN A 395 7.39 18.64 25.36
N ILE A 396 8.13 17.74 26.02
CA ILE A 396 9.06 16.81 25.37
C ILE A 396 8.34 15.89 24.38
N GLY A 397 8.83 15.91 23.15
CA GLY A 397 8.49 15.00 22.05
C GLY A 397 9.57 15.06 20.99
N ARG A 398 9.32 14.47 19.82
CA ARG A 398 10.31 14.28 18.75
C ARG A 398 9.83 14.90 17.44
N ASP A 399 10.76 15.50 16.70
CA ASP A 399 10.52 16.04 15.36
C ASP A 399 10.55 14.94 14.28
N HIS A 400 10.17 15.26 13.04
CA HIS A 400 10.04 14.32 11.92
C HIS A 400 11.37 13.70 11.49
N ASN A 401 11.38 12.39 11.24
CA ASN A 401 12.54 11.70 10.66
C ASN A 401 12.18 10.84 9.46
N THR A 402 12.69 11.22 8.30
CA THR A 402 12.41 10.55 7.01
C THR A 402 13.60 9.82 6.44
N TYR A 403 14.70 9.77 7.20
CA TYR A 403 15.96 9.16 6.83
C TYR A 403 16.13 7.74 7.40
N GLY A 404 15.34 7.37 8.41
CA GLY A 404 15.31 6.04 9.01
C GLY A 404 14.06 5.87 9.86
N PHE A 405 13.27 4.84 9.58
CA PHE A 405 12.08 4.50 10.37
C PHE A 405 11.69 3.03 10.20
N SER A 406 10.73 2.59 11.02
CA SER A 406 10.25 1.21 11.01
C SER A 406 8.82 1.07 10.54
N MET A 407 8.54 -0.05 9.89
CA MET A 407 7.20 -0.58 9.66
C MET A 407 7.25 -2.11 9.74
N TRP A 408 6.13 -2.78 9.97
CA TRP A 408 6.08 -4.24 9.91
C TRP A 408 5.01 -4.72 8.95
N LEU A 409 5.31 -5.84 8.28
CA LEU A 409 4.39 -6.59 7.44
C LEU A 409 4.14 -7.96 8.06
N ALA A 410 3.00 -8.59 7.77
CA ALA A 410 2.73 -9.98 8.12
C ALA A 410 1.98 -10.66 6.97
N GLY A 411 2.27 -11.94 6.73
CA GLY A 411 1.55 -12.73 5.72
C GLY A 411 1.83 -12.33 4.27
N GLY A 412 1.09 -12.93 3.34
CA GLY A 412 1.14 -12.61 1.90
C GLY A 412 2.51 -12.79 1.24
N GLY A 413 3.33 -13.72 1.74
CA GLY A 413 4.69 -13.98 1.25
C GLY A 413 5.81 -13.17 1.91
N PHE A 414 5.52 -12.32 2.91
CA PHE A 414 6.57 -11.71 3.73
C PHE A 414 7.10 -12.71 4.78
N ARG A 415 8.41 -12.69 5.02
CA ARG A 415 9.09 -13.58 5.96
C ARG A 415 8.81 -13.19 7.42
N GLY A 416 7.93 -13.96 8.07
CA GLY A 416 7.68 -13.83 9.51
C GLY A 416 8.94 -14.04 10.36
N GLY A 417 9.03 -13.33 11.49
CA GLY A 417 10.14 -13.41 12.43
C GLY A 417 11.43 -12.71 11.95
N LEU A 418 11.38 -11.98 10.84
CA LEU A 418 12.54 -11.26 10.31
C LEU A 418 12.58 -9.83 10.84
N ALA A 419 13.69 -9.42 11.45
CA ALA A 419 14.05 -8.01 11.63
C ALA A 419 15.06 -7.60 10.55
N TYR A 420 14.63 -6.82 9.56
CA TYR A 420 15.43 -6.46 8.39
C TYR A 420 16.00 -5.05 8.46
N GLY A 421 17.31 -4.97 8.25
CA GLY A 421 18.09 -3.73 8.24
C GLY A 421 18.18 -3.05 9.61
N ASN A 422 18.86 -1.90 9.61
CA ASN A 422 19.10 -1.16 10.84
C ASN A 422 19.30 0.33 10.57
N THR A 423 18.99 1.14 11.58
CA THR A 423 19.39 2.55 11.62
C THR A 423 20.70 2.72 12.39
N ASP A 424 21.30 3.90 12.28
CA ASP A 424 22.50 4.28 13.02
C ASP A 424 22.34 4.18 14.54
N GLU A 425 23.42 4.42 15.28
CA GLU A 425 23.47 4.26 16.73
C GLU A 425 22.49 5.15 17.51
N PHE A 426 21.89 6.15 16.86
CA PHE A 426 20.88 7.03 17.44
C PHE A 426 19.47 6.77 16.93
N GLY A 427 19.28 5.98 15.87
CA GLY A 427 17.97 5.87 15.22
C GLY A 427 17.69 6.97 14.20
N HIS A 428 18.69 7.72 13.76
CA HIS A 428 18.51 8.88 12.89
C HIS A 428 18.43 8.48 11.41
N LYS A 429 19.32 7.62 10.91
CA LYS A 429 19.32 7.24 9.49
C LYS A 429 19.37 5.74 9.31
N ALA A 430 18.66 5.21 8.33
CA ALA A 430 18.85 3.85 7.85
C ALA A 430 20.27 3.71 7.26
N VAL A 431 21.04 2.73 7.74
CA VAL A 431 22.45 2.52 7.37
C VAL A 431 22.74 1.11 6.87
N GLU A 432 21.90 0.13 7.24
CA GLU A 432 22.04 -1.26 6.84
C GLU A 432 20.78 -1.73 6.13
N ASN A 433 20.95 -2.41 4.99
CA ASN A 433 19.88 -2.96 4.14
C ASN A 433 18.73 -1.97 3.94
N VAL A 434 19.07 -0.78 3.45
CA VAL A 434 18.14 0.35 3.34
C VAL A 434 17.04 0.04 2.33
N VAL A 435 15.79 0.24 2.75
CA VAL A 435 14.59 0.08 1.92
C VAL A 435 13.97 1.44 1.67
N ASN A 436 13.90 1.86 0.41
CA ASN A 436 13.20 3.08 0.04
C ASN A 436 11.71 2.79 -0.24
N HIS A 437 10.85 3.83 -0.24
CA HIS A 437 9.43 3.67 -0.53
C HIS A 437 9.15 3.01 -1.90
N TYR A 438 9.98 3.30 -2.92
CA TYR A 438 9.85 2.67 -4.23
C TYR A 438 10.30 1.20 -4.24
N ASP A 439 11.22 0.79 -3.37
CA ASP A 439 11.63 -0.62 -3.21
C ASP A 439 10.51 -1.41 -2.53
N TYR A 440 9.89 -0.79 -1.53
CA TYR A 440 8.70 -1.33 -0.88
C TYR A 440 7.55 -1.54 -1.88
N HIS A 441 7.27 -0.56 -2.75
CA HIS A 441 6.25 -0.70 -3.79
C HIS A 441 6.59 -1.79 -4.81
N ALA A 442 7.83 -1.84 -5.30
CA ALA A 442 8.27 -2.90 -6.21
C ALA A 442 8.10 -4.29 -5.57
N THR A 443 8.49 -4.44 -4.31
CA THR A 443 8.37 -5.69 -3.55
C THR A 443 6.91 -6.09 -3.33
N LEU A 444 6.03 -5.13 -2.97
CA LEU A 444 4.59 -5.40 -2.86
C LEU A 444 4.01 -5.86 -4.19
N PHE A 445 4.23 -5.12 -5.28
CA PHE A 445 3.68 -5.46 -6.58
C PHE A 445 4.11 -6.87 -7.01
N HIS A 446 5.39 -7.19 -6.81
CA HIS A 446 5.91 -8.53 -7.07
C HIS A 446 5.14 -9.63 -6.33
N LEU A 447 4.83 -9.43 -5.04
CA LEU A 447 4.02 -10.39 -4.25
C LEU A 447 2.61 -10.56 -4.80
N PHE A 448 2.02 -9.53 -5.41
CA PHE A 448 0.72 -9.61 -6.07
C PHE A 448 0.81 -10.10 -7.53
N GLY A 449 1.97 -10.59 -7.99
CA GLY A 449 2.21 -11.01 -9.37
C GLY A 449 2.23 -9.84 -10.37
N LEU A 450 2.20 -8.60 -9.89
CA LEU A 450 2.25 -7.41 -10.70
C LEU A 450 3.71 -6.97 -10.92
N ASP A 451 3.91 -6.25 -12.01
CA ASP A 451 5.17 -5.57 -12.29
C ASP A 451 4.96 -4.07 -12.09
N ALA A 452 5.68 -3.47 -11.14
CA ALA A 452 5.53 -2.06 -10.79
C ALA A 452 6.05 -1.09 -11.88
N GLU A 453 6.87 -1.58 -12.81
CA GLU A 453 7.36 -0.82 -13.98
C GLU A 453 6.49 -1.04 -15.21
N ASN A 454 5.75 -2.16 -15.29
CA ASN A 454 4.97 -2.53 -16.48
C ASN A 454 3.44 -2.50 -16.28
N LEU A 455 2.93 -2.32 -15.05
CA LEU A 455 1.53 -1.95 -14.84
C LEU A 455 1.32 -0.48 -15.22
N VAL A 456 1.04 -0.26 -16.50
CA VAL A 456 0.99 1.04 -17.15
C VAL A 456 -0.45 1.52 -17.33
N TYR A 457 -0.65 2.82 -17.18
CA TYR A 457 -1.80 3.53 -17.71
C TYR A 457 -1.35 4.73 -18.53
N THR A 458 -1.81 4.80 -19.78
CA THR A 458 -1.44 5.88 -20.70
C THR A 458 -2.34 7.09 -20.50
N ARG A 459 -1.74 8.23 -20.16
CA ARG A 459 -2.41 9.52 -19.98
C ARG A 459 -1.72 10.59 -20.80
N ASN A 460 -2.47 11.30 -21.64
CA ASN A 460 -1.92 12.35 -22.52
C ASN A 460 -0.66 11.87 -23.26
N THR A 461 -0.76 10.69 -23.88
CA THR A 461 0.32 10.00 -24.60
C THR A 461 1.58 9.70 -23.77
N GLN A 462 1.48 9.72 -22.44
CA GLN A 462 2.56 9.32 -21.54
C GLN A 462 2.12 8.11 -20.72
N ASP A 463 2.97 7.10 -20.72
CA ASP A 463 2.80 5.95 -19.85
C ASP A 463 3.16 6.35 -18.41
N LYS A 464 2.27 5.98 -17.49
CA LYS A 464 2.43 6.23 -16.06
C LYS A 464 2.34 4.92 -15.31
N THR A 465 3.15 4.81 -14.27
CA THR A 465 3.20 3.67 -13.34
C THR A 465 3.28 4.19 -11.90
N ILE A 466 3.21 3.29 -10.91
CA ILE A 466 3.39 3.70 -9.51
C ILE A 466 4.80 4.23 -9.26
N LEU A 467 5.83 3.58 -9.83
CA LEU A 467 7.23 3.97 -9.66
C LEU A 467 7.59 5.22 -10.47
N ASP A 468 7.01 5.37 -11.66
CA ASP A 468 7.15 6.54 -12.54
C ASP A 468 8.62 6.96 -12.70
N GLY A 469 9.44 5.99 -13.15
CA GLY A 469 10.87 6.12 -13.41
C GLY A 469 11.80 6.10 -12.20
N GLN A 470 11.31 5.77 -11.00
CA GLN A 470 12.17 5.59 -9.82
C GLN A 470 12.86 4.21 -9.84
N PRO A 471 14.09 4.10 -9.32
CA PRO A 471 14.87 2.86 -9.36
C PRO A 471 14.41 1.87 -8.27
N GLY A 472 13.18 1.38 -8.38
CA GLY A 472 12.59 0.40 -7.47
C GLY A 472 13.20 -0.99 -7.65
N LYS A 473 13.76 -1.55 -6.58
CA LYS A 473 14.20 -2.96 -6.56
C LYS A 473 13.29 -3.82 -5.69
N ILE A 474 13.07 -5.05 -6.14
CA ILE A 474 12.42 -6.08 -5.31
C ILE A 474 13.40 -6.51 -4.22
N VAL A 475 13.00 -6.40 -2.96
CA VAL A 475 13.82 -6.77 -1.81
C VAL A 475 13.52 -8.21 -1.42
N HIS A 476 14.12 -9.16 -2.14
CA HIS A 476 13.87 -10.60 -1.97
C HIS A 476 14.15 -11.12 -0.55
N ASP A 477 15.06 -10.48 0.19
CA ASP A 477 15.35 -10.86 1.57
C ASP A 477 14.15 -10.73 2.52
N LEU A 478 13.18 -9.87 2.18
CA LEU A 478 11.95 -9.68 2.95
C LEU A 478 10.94 -10.81 2.73
N LEU A 479 11.16 -11.66 1.73
CA LEU A 479 10.18 -12.64 1.29
C LEU A 479 10.50 -14.02 1.87
N ASP A 480 9.47 -14.82 2.09
CA ASP A 480 9.63 -16.25 2.37
C ASP A 480 10.25 -16.98 1.17
N ALA A 481 10.79 -18.17 1.43
CA ALA A 481 11.48 -18.96 0.40
C ALA A 481 10.50 -19.42 -0.69
#